data_AF-A0A7K0R8U3-F1
#
_entry.id   AF-A0A7K0R8U3-F1
#
_cell.length_a   1.000
_cell.length_b   1.000
_cell.length_c   1.000
_cell.angle_alpha   90.00
_cell.angle_beta   90.00
_cell.angle_gamma   90.00
#
_symmetry.space_group_name_H-M   'P 1'
#
loop_
_entity.id
_entity.type
_entity.pdbx_description
1 polymer ?
#
loop_
_entity_poly.entity_id
_entity_poly.type
_entity_poly.pdbx_seq_one_letter_code
_entity_poly.pdbx_strand_id
1 'polypeptide(L)' 'MAIPPVLRTLLTAPGPSGREATAAAAWREAAGAFAQVTGDVMGSSTARVPGTASGRTV' A
#
# COMPACT_ATOMS: atom_id res chain seq x y z
N MET A 1 -9.61 21.75 6.34
CA MET A 1 -8.38 20.96 6.08
C MET A 1 -8.59 20.21 4.77
N ALA A 2 -7.63 20.26 3.85
CA ALA A 2 -7.67 19.43 2.63
C ALA A 2 -7.10 18.03 2.92
N ILE A 3 -7.67 16.99 2.31
CA ILE A 3 -7.14 15.62 2.44
C ILE A 3 -5.83 15.48 1.63
N PRO A 4 -4.84 14.71 2.13
CA PRO A 4 -3.61 14.43 1.38
C PRO A 4 -3.90 13.83 -0.01
N PRO A 5 -3.09 14.11 -1.04
CA PRO A 5 -3.30 13.57 -2.39
C PRO A 5 -3.37 12.05 -2.44
N VAL A 6 -2.49 11.35 -1.70
CA VAL A 6 -2.49 9.88 -1.63
C VAL A 6 -3.82 9.35 -1.08
N LEU A 7 -4.34 9.96 0.00
CA LEU A 7 -5.61 9.57 0.58
C LEU A 7 -6.76 9.84 -0.39
N ARG A 8 -6.74 10.96 -1.12
CA ARG A 8 -7.72 11.24 -2.16
C ARG A 8 -7.71 10.15 -3.23
N THR A 9 -6.54 9.81 -3.77
CA THR A 9 -6.40 8.78 -4.81
C THR A 9 -6.95 7.44 -4.36
N LEU A 10 -6.64 7.00 -3.14
CA LEU A 10 -7.15 5.74 -2.59
C LEU A 10 -8.67 5.75 -2.40
N LEU A 11 -9.24 6.86 -1.91
CA LEU A 11 -10.69 6.99 -1.70
C LEU A 11 -11.49 7.05 -3.00
N THR A 12 -10.89 7.50 -4.09
CA THR A 12 -11.57 7.64 -5.39
C THR A 12 -11.24 6.51 -6.37
N ALA A 13 -10.29 5.64 -6.06
CA ALA A 13 -9.93 4.50 -6.91
C ALA A 13 -11.05 3.44 -6.90
N PRO A 14 -11.51 2.96 -8.07
CA PRO A 14 -12.43 1.83 -8.13
C PRO A 14 -11.84 0.57 -7.50
N GLY A 15 -12.64 -0.14 -6.71
CA GLY A 15 -12.24 -1.40 -6.10
C GLY A 15 -13.42 -2.17 -5.48
N PRO A 16 -14.45 -2.54 -6.27
CA PRO A 16 -15.47 -3.44 -5.75
C PRO A 16 -14.83 -4.79 -5.43
N SER A 17 -15.42 -5.54 -4.49
CA SER A 17 -14.89 -6.83 -4.07
C SER A 17 -14.63 -7.75 -5.27
N GLY A 18 -13.41 -8.28 -5.36
CA GLY A 18 -12.96 -9.12 -6.47
C GLY A 18 -12.47 -8.38 -7.72
N ARG A 19 -12.48 -7.04 -7.76
CA ARG A 19 -11.88 -6.21 -8.82
C ARG A 19 -11.09 -5.03 -8.26
N GLU A 20 -10.16 -5.34 -7.37
CA GLU A 20 -9.41 -4.35 -6.58
C GLU A 20 -8.13 -3.88 -7.27
N ALA A 21 -7.86 -4.31 -8.50
CA ALA A 21 -6.58 -4.08 -9.18
C ALA A 21 -6.16 -2.60 -9.24
N THR A 22 -7.11 -1.68 -9.47
CA THR A 22 -6.85 -0.24 -9.52
C THR A 22 -6.50 0.34 -8.15
N ALA A 23 -7.29 0.00 -7.11
CA ALA A 23 -7.00 0.41 -5.74
C ALA A 23 -5.67 -0.18 -5.23
N ALA A 24 -5.41 -1.45 -5.53
CA ALA A 24 -4.19 -2.13 -5.17
C ALA A 24 -2.95 -1.51 -5.86
N ALA A 25 -3.06 -1.11 -7.14
CA ALA A 25 -1.99 -0.41 -7.85
C ALA A 25 -1.69 0.96 -7.22
N ALA A 26 -2.72 1.77 -6.94
CA ALA A 26 -2.56 3.07 -6.29
C ALA A 26 -1.90 2.96 -4.90
N TRP A 27 -2.27 1.93 -4.14
CA TRP A 27 -1.64 1.66 -2.85
C TRP A 27 -0.17 1.26 -3.01
N ARG A 28 0.14 0.34 -3.94
CA ARG A 28 1.51 -0.13 -4.18
C ARG A 28 2.45 0.99 -4.65
N GLU A 29 1.96 1.88 -5.50
CA GLU A 29 2.71 3.07 -5.94
C GLU A 29 3.09 3.95 -4.74
N ALA A 30 2.12 4.28 -3.88
CA ALA A 30 2.39 5.09 -2.69
C ALA A 30 3.32 4.37 -1.69
N ALA A 31 3.13 3.06 -1.48
CA ALA A 31 3.96 2.26 -0.59
C ALA A 31 5.41 2.11 -1.09
N GLY A 32 5.62 2.12 -2.41
CA GLY A 32 6.93 2.03 -3.04
C GLY A 32 7.89 3.16 -2.65
N ALA A 33 7.37 4.29 -2.16
CA ALA A 33 8.18 5.39 -1.68
C ALA A 33 8.97 5.07 -0.38
N PHE A 34 8.55 4.06 0.38
CA PHE A 34 9.14 3.76 1.70
C PHE A 34 9.33 2.26 1.99
N ALA A 35 8.89 1.37 1.11
CA ALA A 35 8.95 -0.07 1.31
C ALA A 35 9.29 -0.82 0.02
N GLN A 36 9.81 -2.04 0.17
CA GLN A 36 9.82 -3.01 -0.91
C GLN A 36 8.42 -3.59 -1.07
N VAL A 37 7.81 -3.41 -2.23
CA VAL A 37 6.40 -3.76 -2.46
C VAL A 37 6.28 -4.95 -3.40
N THR A 38 5.38 -5.88 -3.07
CA THR A 38 5.02 -7.04 -3.91
C THR A 38 3.50 -7.19 -4.00
N GLY A 39 3.05 -7.90 -5.04
CA GLY A 39 1.67 -8.38 -5.17
C GLY A 39 1.65 -9.88 -5.40
N ASP A 40 0.59 -10.55 -4.94
CA ASP A 40 0.37 -11.98 -5.19
C ASP A 40 -0.62 -12.24 -6.34
N VAL A 41 -0.83 -13.51 -6.67
CA VAL A 41 -1.76 -13.94 -7.75
C VAL A 41 -3.23 -13.62 -7.44
N MET A 42 -3.58 -13.42 -6.17
CA MET A 42 -4.94 -13.05 -5.75
C MET A 42 -5.16 -11.54 -5.76
N GLY A 43 -4.11 -10.74 -5.96
CA GLY A 43 -4.16 -9.28 -6.00
C GLY A 43 -3.83 -8.59 -4.67
N SER A 44 -3.51 -9.35 -3.61
CA SER A 44 -3.09 -8.79 -2.33
C SER A 44 -1.77 -8.03 -2.49
N SER A 45 -1.59 -6.97 -1.71
CA SER A 45 -0.37 -6.15 -1.74
C SER A 45 0.37 -6.24 -0.41
N THR A 46 1.68 -6.43 -0.45
CA THR A 46 2.55 -6.46 0.74
C THR A 46 3.62 -5.39 0.61
N ALA A 47 3.86 -4.65 1.69
CA ALA A 47 4.97 -3.69 1.80
C ALA A 47 5.90 -4.14 2.92
N ARG A 48 7.15 -4.46 2.57
CA ARG A 48 8.22 -4.79 3.51
C ARG A 48 9.05 -3.55 3.79
N VAL A 49 8.96 -3.05 5.02
CA VAL A 49 9.80 -1.96 5.52
C VAL A 49 11.00 -2.55 6.26
N PRO A 50 12.24 -2.14 5.95
CA PRO A 50 13.40 -2.56 6.73
C PRO A 50 13.26 -2.17 8.20
N GLY A 51 13.54 -3.11 9.10
CA GLY A 51 13.59 -2.80 10.53
C GLY A 51 14.80 -1.92 10.88
N THR A 52 14.70 -1.14 11.94
CA THR A 52 15.80 -0.28 12.44
C THR A 52 16.80 -1.02 13.33
N ALA A 53 16.59 -2.32 13.55
CA ALA A 53 17.36 -3.17 14.48
C ALA A 53 17.45 -2.66 15.93
N SER A 54 16.68 -1.62 16.30
CA SER A 54 16.66 -1.03 17.65
C SER A 54 15.56 -1.61 18.55
N GLY A 55 14.97 -2.74 18.17
CA GLY A 55 13.92 -3.40 18.92
C GLY A 55 14.43 -3.97 20.25
N ARG A 56 13.58 -3.99 21.27
CA ARG A 56 13.91 -4.62 22.56
C ARG A 56 13.96 -6.14 22.41
N THR A 57 15.12 -6.73 22.63
CA THR A 57 15.29 -8.18 22.84
C THR A 57 14.81 -8.52 24.25
N VAL A 58 13.92 -9.52 24.35
CA VAL A 58 13.57 -10.18 25.61
C VAL A 58 14.48 -11.36 25.87
#